data_AF-A0A1T2XD35-F1
#
_entry.id   AF-A0A1T2XD35-F1
#
_cell.length_a   1.000
_cell.length_b   1.000
_cell.length_c   1.000
_cell.angle_alpha   90.00
_cell.angle_beta   90.00
_cell.angle_gamma   90.00
#
_symmetry.space_group_name_H-M   'P 1'
#
loop_
_entity.id
_entity.type
_entity.pdbx_description
1 polymer ?
#
loop_
_entity_poly.entity_id
_entity_poly.type
_entity_poly.pdbx_seq_one_letter_code
_entity_poly.pdbx_strand_id
1 'polypeptide(L)'
;MRKQWKIILFTSILMLITIAVSSTQFSNPYESSHVNDEKFSVERAMQHLEIIAKVPHPVGSEANKKVKDYIVKYLMIPHLKHQAQVTMVMEL
;
A
#
# COMPACT_ATOMS: atom_id res chain seq x y z
N MET A 1 39.90 -6.01 36.24
CA MET A 1 39.24 -6.54 35.02
C MET A 1 37.76 -6.94 35.21
N ARG A 2 37.30 -7.39 36.39
CA ARG A 2 35.88 -7.80 36.62
C ARG A 2 34.82 -6.68 36.50
N LYS A 3 35.19 -5.41 36.73
CA LYS A 3 34.26 -4.25 36.69
C LYS A 3 33.78 -3.91 35.28
N GLN A 4 34.67 -4.01 34.28
CA GLN A 4 34.36 -3.67 32.90
C GLN A 4 33.37 -4.68 32.27
N TRP A 5 33.44 -5.94 32.69
CA TRP A 5 32.52 -6.97 32.19
C TRP A 5 31.07 -6.73 32.62
N LYS A 6 30.84 -6.21 33.83
CA LYS A 6 29.49 -5.83 34.29
C LYS A 6 28.93 -4.66 33.49
N ILE A 7 29.77 -3.70 33.11
CA ILE A 7 29.39 -2.55 32.27
C ILE A 7 29.04 -3.02 30.85
N ILE A 8 29.83 -3.93 30.27
CA ILE A 8 29.57 -4.52 28.95
C ILE A 8 28.26 -5.32 28.96
N LEU A 9 28.02 -6.13 29.99
CA LEU A 9 26.76 -6.87 30.12
C LEU A 9 25.55 -5.94 30.26
N PHE A 10 25.67 -4.89 31.07
CA PHE A 10 24.59 -3.92 31.27
C PHE A 10 24.26 -3.15 29.98
N THR A 11 25.29 -2.69 29.26
CA THR A 11 25.12 -1.96 28.00
C THR A 11 24.57 -2.85 26.88
N SER A 12 25.00 -4.11 26.81
CA SER A 12 24.46 -5.11 25.87
C SER A 12 22.97 -5.40 26.14
N ILE A 13 22.60 -5.58 27.40
CA ILE A 13 21.18 -5.74 27.80
C ILE A 13 20.35 -4.51 27.42
N LEU A 14 20.86 -3.30 27.68
CA LEU A 14 20.16 -2.07 27.33
C LEU A 14 19.95 -1.96 25.81
N MET A 15 20.95 -2.33 25.00
CA MET A 15 20.87 -2.34 23.54
C MET A 15 19.84 -3.36 23.02
N LEU A 16 19.76 -4.54 23.63
CA LEU A 16 18.75 -5.54 23.25
C LEU A 16 17.32 -5.06 23.56
N ILE A 17 17.12 -4.38 24.69
CA ILE A 17 15.82 -3.81 25.06
C ILE A 17 15.38 -2.73 24.07
N THR A 18 16.29 -1.82 23.68
CA THR A 18 15.94 -0.75 22.73
C THR A 18 15.59 -1.32 21.35
N ILE A 19 16.31 -2.33 20.88
CA ILE A 19 15.99 -3.03 19.62
C ILE A 19 14.61 -3.69 19.71
N ALA A 20 14.32 -4.40 20.80
CA ALA A 20 13.02 -5.06 20.98
C ALA A 20 11.85 -4.07 20.97
N VAL A 21 11.98 -2.93 21.66
CA VAL A 21 10.97 -1.87 21.68
C VAL A 21 10.85 -1.17 20.32
N SER A 22 11.94 -1.02 19.57
CA SER A 22 11.87 -0.46 18.21
C SER A 22 11.12 -1.38 17.25
N SER A 23 11.22 -2.69 17.42
CA SER A 23 10.53 -3.67 16.56
C SER A 23 9.01 -3.65 16.72
N THR A 24 8.47 -3.23 17.88
CA THR A 24 7.01 -3.15 18.08
C THR A 24 6.37 -1.93 17.39
N GLN A 25 7.18 -0.94 16.98
CA GLN A 25 6.68 0.23 16.24
C GLN A 25 6.31 -0.11 14.79
N PHE A 26 6.82 -1.23 14.25
CA PHE A 26 6.41 -1.77 12.95
C PHE A 26 5.17 -2.65 13.11
N SER A 27 4.08 -2.09 13.66
CA SER A 27 2.79 -2.77 13.63
C SER A 27 2.31 -2.85 12.17
N ASN A 28 2.16 -4.07 11.64
CA ASN A 28 1.44 -4.29 10.39
C ASN A 28 0.05 -3.64 10.54
N PRO A 29 -0.49 -2.88 9.55
CA PRO A 29 -1.82 -2.32 9.67
C PRO A 29 -2.80 -3.43 10.08
N TYR A 30 -3.49 -3.19 11.19
CA TYR A 30 -4.47 -4.11 11.74
C TYR A 30 -5.54 -4.36 10.68
N GLU A 31 -5.69 -5.61 10.24
CA GLU A 31 -6.84 -6.06 9.45
C GLU A 31 -8.09 -5.82 10.30
N SER A 32 -8.74 -4.68 10.11
CA SER A 32 -10.01 -4.41 10.75
C SER A 32 -11.06 -5.33 10.13
N SER A 33 -11.50 -6.33 10.88
CA SER A 33 -12.66 -7.18 10.57
C SER A 33 -13.98 -6.38 10.50
N HIS A 34 -13.97 -5.12 10.93
CA HIS A 34 -15.05 -4.17 10.72
C HIS A 34 -14.86 -3.46 9.38
N VAL A 35 -15.60 -3.93 8.38
CA VAL A 35 -15.79 -3.31 7.07
C VAL A 35 -16.44 -1.93 7.29
N ASN A 36 -15.63 -0.92 7.55
CA ASN A 36 -16.06 0.46 7.41
C ASN A 36 -15.85 0.81 5.93
N ASP A 37 -16.95 0.97 5.19
CA ASP A 37 -16.93 1.30 3.77
C ASP A 37 -16.37 2.69 3.47
N GLU A 38 -16.27 3.56 4.48
CA GLU A 38 -15.70 4.90 4.36
C GLU A 38 -14.18 4.94 4.61
N LYS A 39 -13.59 3.84 5.09
CA LYS A 39 -12.15 3.74 5.34
C LYS A 39 -11.44 2.94 4.25
N PHE A 40 -10.15 3.19 4.10
CA PHE A 40 -9.31 2.37 3.25
C PHE A 40 -9.23 0.92 3.79
N SER A 41 -9.32 -0.07 2.91
CA SER A 41 -9.12 -1.49 3.20
C SER A 41 -8.15 -2.08 2.18
N VAL A 42 -7.15 -2.82 2.70
CA VAL A 42 -6.14 -3.49 1.87
C VAL A 42 -6.78 -4.58 1.03
N GLU A 43 -7.72 -5.32 1.60
CA GLU A 43 -8.42 -6.44 0.95
C GLU A 43 -9.18 -5.95 -0.30
N ARG A 44 -9.93 -4.85 -0.17
CA ARG A 44 -10.62 -4.22 -1.31
C ARG A 44 -9.63 -3.72 -2.36
N ALA A 45 -8.53 -3.09 -1.94
CA ALA A 45 -7.50 -2.63 -2.86
C ALA A 45 -6.89 -3.80 -3.66
N MET A 46 -6.64 -4.93 -3.00
CA MET A 46 -6.10 -6.14 -3.64
C MET A 46 -7.09 -6.74 -4.65
N GLN A 47 -8.40 -6.73 -4.36
CA GLN A 47 -9.43 -7.15 -5.32
C GLN A 47 -9.45 -6.29 -6.59
N HIS A 48 -9.29 -4.97 -6.46
CA HIS A 48 -9.17 -4.07 -7.62
C HIS A 48 -7.88 -4.33 -8.40
N LEU A 49 -6.77 -4.58 -7.71
CA LEU A 49 -5.48 -4.86 -8.33
C LEU A 49 -5.52 -6.13 -9.18
N GLU A 50 -6.20 -7.18 -8.74
CA GLU A 50 -6.35 -8.42 -9.53
C GLU A 50 -7.02 -8.17 -10.88
N ILE A 51 -8.00 -7.27 -10.93
CA ILE A 51 -8.70 -6.89 -12.15
C ILE A 51 -7.81 -6.01 -13.04
N ILE A 52 -7.14 -5.02 -12.44
CA ILE A 52 -6.32 -4.03 -13.17
C ILE A 52 -5.05 -4.66 -13.75
N ALA A 53 -4.36 -5.49 -12.98
CA ALA A 53 -3.06 -6.07 -13.32
C ALA A 53 -3.15 -7.37 -14.13
N LYS A 54 -4.35 -7.80 -14.52
CA LYS A 54 -4.58 -9.09 -15.20
C LYS A 54 -3.77 -9.25 -16.50
N VAL A 55 -3.55 -8.16 -17.23
CA VAL A 55 -2.78 -8.14 -18.48
C VAL A 55 -1.94 -6.86 -18.56
N PRO A 56 -0.76 -6.88 -19.21
CA PRO A 56 -0.05 -5.65 -19.53
C PRO A 56 -0.93 -4.68 -20.32
N HIS A 57 -0.95 -3.41 -19.92
CA HIS A 57 -1.81 -2.39 -20.51
C HIS A 57 -1.01 -1.16 -21.00
N PRO A 58 -0.20 -1.31 -22.07
CA PRO A 58 0.51 -0.18 -22.70
C PRO A 58 -0.44 0.96 -23.04
N VAL A 59 0.05 2.19 -23.00
CA VAL A 59 -0.74 3.37 -23.38
C VAL A 59 -1.21 3.23 -24.83
N GLY A 60 -2.48 3.55 -25.10
CA GLY A 60 -3.10 3.38 -26.42
C GLY A 60 -3.73 2.00 -26.67
N SER A 61 -3.39 0.98 -25.88
CA SER A 61 -3.95 -0.37 -26.05
C SER A 61 -5.41 -0.49 -25.60
N GLU A 62 -6.13 -1.47 -26.17
CA GLU A 62 -7.48 -1.84 -25.73
C GLU A 62 -7.52 -2.30 -24.26
N ALA A 63 -6.46 -2.93 -23.77
CA ALA A 63 -6.34 -3.30 -22.35
C ALA A 63 -6.31 -2.06 -21.44
N ASN A 64 -5.55 -1.03 -21.83
CA ASN A 64 -5.48 0.24 -21.09
C ASN A 64 -6.83 0.96 -21.08
N LYS A 65 -7.53 0.98 -22.21
CA LYS A 65 -8.89 1.54 -22.31
C LYS A 65 -9.86 0.85 -21.35
N LYS A 66 -9.86 -0.49 -21.30
CA LYS A 66 -10.70 -1.27 -20.37
C LYS A 66 -10.42 -0.96 -18.90
N VAL A 67 -9.13 -0.84 -18.54
CA VAL A 67 -8.73 -0.47 -17.16
C VAL A 67 -9.17 0.96 -16.83
N LYS A 68 -9.00 1.92 -17.75
CA LYS A 68 -9.46 3.30 -17.57
C LYS A 68 -10.97 3.37 -17.35
N ASP A 69 -11.74 2.68 -18.18
CA ASP A 69 -13.21 2.66 -18.08
C ASP A 69 -13.68 2.03 -16.75
N TYR A 70 -12.99 0.98 -16.29
CA TYR A 70 -13.21 0.37 -14.98
C TYR A 70 -12.99 1.36 -13.83
N ILE A 71 -11.85 2.06 -13.83
CA ILE A 71 -11.51 3.04 -12.78
C ILE A 71 -12.52 4.20 -12.78
N VAL A 72 -12.86 4.74 -13.95
CA VAL A 72 -13.85 5.81 -14.08
C VAL A 72 -15.20 5.35 -13.53
N LYS A 73 -15.67 4.15 -13.89
CA LYS A 73 -16.91 3.58 -13.37
C LYS A 73 -16.89 3.45 -11.84
N TYR A 74 -15.79 3.01 -11.27
CA TYR A 74 -15.63 2.86 -9.82
C TYR A 74 -15.63 4.23 -9.10
N LEU A 75 -14.99 5.24 -9.69
CA LEU A 75 -14.91 6.59 -9.12
C LEU A 75 -16.14 7.46 -9.39
N MET A 76 -17.02 7.06 -10.32
CA MET A 76 -18.29 7.71 -10.62
C MET A 76 -19.38 7.45 -9.56
N ILE A 77 -19.09 6.64 -8.54
CA ILE A 77 -19.93 6.54 -7.33
C ILE A 77 -20.04 7.97 -6.75
N PRO A 78 -21.27 8.45 -6.48
CA PRO A 78 -21.58 9.87 -6.46
C PRO A 78 -20.75 10.53 -5.37
N HIS A 79 -19.91 11.51 -5.73
CA HIS A 79 -19.39 12.65 -4.95
C HIS A 79 -18.10 13.23 -5.57
N LEU A 80 -17.51 12.62 -6.62
CA LEU A 80 -16.36 13.18 -7.35
C LEU A 80 -16.76 13.78 -8.72
N LYS A 81 -16.44 15.06 -8.92
CA LYS A 81 -16.34 15.65 -10.27
C LYS A 81 -15.09 15.06 -10.94
N HIS A 82 -15.27 14.04 -11.78
CA HIS A 82 -14.19 13.38 -12.51
C HIS A 82 -13.91 14.12 -13.83
N GLN A 83 -12.64 14.23 -14.20
CA GLN A 83 -12.20 14.82 -15.47
C GLN A 83 -11.17 13.88 -16.09
N ALA A 84 -11.53 13.20 -17.18
CA ALA A 84 -10.62 12.32 -17.90
C ALA A 84 -9.82 13.15 -18.92
N GLN A 85 -8.51 13.30 -18.72
CA GLN A 85 -7.62 13.93 -19.69
C GLN A 85 -7.23 12.90 -20.76
N VAL A 86 -7.50 13.23 -22.03
CA VAL A 86 -7.09 12.42 -23.17
C VAL A 86 -5.78 12.96 -23.71
N THR A 87 -4.71 12.19 -23.58
CA THR A 87 -3.45 12.43 -24.28
C THR A 87 -3.31 11.39 -25.38
N MET A 88 -3.32 11.81 -26.64
CA MET A 88 -2.99 10.95 -27.78
C MET A 88 -1.48 10.77 -27.81
N VAL A 89 -0.99 9.55 -27.67
CA VAL A 89 0.42 9.23 -27.90
C VAL A 89 0.60 9.00 -29.39
N MET A 90 1.54 9.71 -29.99
CA MET A 90 1.90 9.57 -31.40
C MET A 90 2.55 8.19 -31.59
N GLU A 91 1.91 7.31 -32.35
CA GLU A 91 2.51 6.06 -32.83
C GLU A 91 3.74 6.44 -33.67
N LEU A 92 4.92 5.92 -33.32
CA LEU A 92 6.16 6.03 -34.08
C LEU A 92 6.31 4.81 -35.00
#